data_AF-A0A1G2BUU5-F1
#
_entry.id   AF-A0A1G2BUU5-F1
#
_cell.length_a   1.000
_cell.length_b   1.000
_cell.length_c   1.000
_cell.angle_alpha   90.00
_cell.angle_beta   90.00
_cell.angle_gamma   90.00
#
_symmetry.space_group_name_H-M   'P 1'
#
loop_
_entity.id
_entity.type
_entity.pdbx_description
1 polymer ?
#
loop_
_entity_poly.entity_id
_entity_poly.type
_entity_poly.pdbx_seq_one_letter_code
_entity_poly.pdbx_strand_id
1 'polypeptide(L)'
;MDGIPELVVGAHTDDDGASNSGSIWILFLNADGTVKLHQKISNASGGFSGSLGTEAYFGHSLTSFKDLDGDCVADLAVGSYKDSVSGFNRGAVWILFLNTDGTVKAHRKISGGEGGFTGQLDDEDQFGISVASLGDLNGDAVPDLAVGAAPDDDGGADRGAVWILFLDGFNVVMDFDGDGFVNDVDCDDCNTDVHPGAPEICDGFANDCDDSRWPSLPANESDIDRDGWSGCTGDCNESDPNINPGMPEINCDGINNDCNAGTVDVQDMDGDTFDCTIDCNDADGFVWSQPDEVQNLRLRPWPLIPSLTEILWDASSDSDSAVTYYGLIKSQVADDFSSIAACLTDPFSPGIVSTVDFGSSPALGTAFYYLVRAENPCGIGSFGTQSDGTPRTGISCP
;
A
#
# COMPACT_ATOMS: atom_id res chain seq x y z
N MET A 1 11.87 -13.95 15.72
CA MET A 1 10.74 -14.78 15.24
C MET A 1 10.25 -14.21 13.92
N ASP A 2 9.45 -14.92 13.12
CA ASP A 2 9.00 -14.43 11.80
C ASP A 2 7.82 -13.43 11.87
N GLY A 3 7.54 -12.89 13.06
CA GLY A 3 6.48 -11.87 13.29
C GLY A 3 5.05 -12.42 13.25
N ILE A 4 4.88 -13.71 12.98
CA ILE A 4 3.56 -14.36 12.88
C ILE A 4 3.23 -15.01 14.24
N PRO A 5 2.11 -14.66 14.88
CA PRO A 5 1.72 -15.30 16.14
C PRO A 5 1.53 -16.82 16.00
N GLU A 6 2.17 -17.60 16.87
CA GLU A 6 1.93 -19.04 16.98
C GLU A 6 0.75 -19.37 17.90
N LEU A 7 0.22 -20.60 17.75
CA LEU A 7 -0.90 -21.08 18.56
C LEU A 7 -0.50 -22.28 19.42
N VAL A 8 -0.73 -22.18 20.73
CA VAL A 8 -0.58 -23.31 21.67
C VAL A 8 -1.95 -23.84 22.07
N VAL A 9 -2.15 -25.15 21.91
CA VAL A 9 -3.43 -25.83 22.14
C VAL A 9 -3.28 -26.99 23.11
N GLY A 10 -4.15 -27.04 24.10
CA GLY A 10 -4.22 -28.11 25.09
C GLY A 10 -4.98 -29.34 24.57
N ALA A 11 -4.37 -30.50 24.69
CA ALA A 11 -5.00 -31.81 24.46
C ALA A 11 -4.91 -32.63 25.76
N HIS A 12 -5.59 -32.14 26.79
CA HIS A 12 -5.46 -32.61 28.17
C HIS A 12 -5.93 -34.04 28.43
N THR A 13 -6.73 -34.64 27.55
CA THR A 13 -7.13 -36.06 27.65
C THR A 13 -6.30 -36.96 26.74
N ASP A 14 -5.18 -36.47 26.21
CA ASP A 14 -4.30 -37.28 25.38
C ASP A 14 -3.63 -38.38 26.21
N ASP A 15 -3.53 -39.57 25.62
CA ASP A 15 -3.08 -40.79 26.29
C ASP A 15 -1.61 -41.14 25.95
N ASP A 16 -0.83 -40.22 25.37
CA ASP A 16 0.57 -40.48 24.99
C ASP A 16 1.45 -40.74 26.21
N GLY A 17 1.88 -42.00 26.37
CA GLY A 17 2.75 -42.44 27.44
C GLY A 17 2.01 -42.85 28.73
N ALA A 18 0.83 -42.28 29.02
CA ALA A 18 -0.06 -42.70 30.10
C ALA A 18 -1.51 -42.22 29.89
N SER A 19 -2.49 -42.95 30.43
CA SER A 19 -3.91 -42.61 30.27
C SER A 19 -4.26 -41.25 30.89
N ASN A 20 -4.90 -40.38 30.11
CA ASN A 20 -5.26 -38.99 30.41
C ASN A 20 -4.09 -38.20 31.02
N SER A 21 -2.86 -38.53 30.65
CA SER A 21 -1.69 -37.77 31.13
C SER A 21 -1.65 -36.38 30.51
N GLY A 22 -2.18 -36.23 29.30
CA GLY A 22 -2.35 -34.97 28.60
C GLY A 22 -1.16 -34.60 27.73
N SER A 23 -1.38 -33.63 26.85
CA SER A 23 -0.38 -33.08 25.95
C SER A 23 -0.72 -31.64 25.57
N ILE A 24 0.25 -30.95 24.97
CA ILE A 24 0.02 -29.68 24.27
C ILE A 24 0.55 -29.76 22.84
N TRP A 25 0.01 -28.91 21.98
CA TRP A 25 0.46 -28.74 20.60
C TRP A 25 0.82 -27.29 20.36
N ILE A 26 1.99 -27.03 19.79
CA ILE A 26 2.41 -25.74 19.27
C ILE A 26 2.22 -25.80 17.75
N LEU A 27 1.50 -24.84 17.20
CA LEU A 27 1.25 -24.71 15.77
C LEU A 27 1.94 -23.43 15.28
N PHE A 28 2.99 -23.61 14.47
CA PHE A 28 3.64 -22.51 13.76
C PHE A 28 2.79 -22.17 12.54
N LEU A 29 2.40 -20.90 12.40
CA LEU A 29 1.47 -20.47 11.37
C LEU A 29 2.18 -19.80 10.19
N ASN A 30 1.53 -19.80 9.04
CA ASN A 30 1.82 -18.88 7.94
C ASN A 30 1.03 -17.58 8.16
N ALA A 31 1.40 -16.49 7.49
CA ALA A 31 0.71 -15.21 7.59
C ALA A 31 -0.78 -15.27 7.19
N ASP A 32 -1.18 -16.26 6.39
CA ASP A 32 -2.57 -16.52 6.01
C ASP A 32 -3.37 -17.32 7.06
N GLY A 33 -2.77 -17.61 8.21
CA GLY A 33 -3.35 -18.38 9.31
C GLY A 33 -3.33 -19.90 9.14
N THR A 34 -2.74 -20.43 8.06
CA THR A 34 -2.58 -21.88 7.88
C THR A 34 -1.40 -22.43 8.68
N VAL A 35 -1.44 -23.72 9.06
CA VAL A 35 -0.35 -24.35 9.83
C VAL A 35 0.84 -24.67 8.92
N LYS A 36 2.00 -24.11 9.24
CA LYS A 36 3.31 -24.32 8.60
C LYS A 36 4.02 -25.54 9.17
N LEU A 37 4.08 -25.64 10.50
CA LEU A 37 4.71 -26.72 11.26
C LEU A 37 3.93 -26.93 12.56
N HIS A 38 4.07 -28.11 13.18
CA HIS A 38 3.54 -28.36 14.52
C HIS A 38 4.53 -29.13 15.38
N GLN A 39 4.45 -28.93 16.69
CA GLN A 39 5.21 -29.65 17.70
C GLN A 39 4.29 -30.12 18.83
N LYS A 40 4.27 -31.44 19.09
CA LYS A 40 3.56 -32.01 20.24
C LYS A 40 4.50 -32.10 21.44
N ILE A 41 4.02 -31.75 22.63
CA ILE A 41 4.73 -31.97 23.89
C ILE A 41 3.84 -32.86 24.76
N SER A 42 4.35 -34.03 25.14
CA SER A 42 3.68 -35.01 25.98
C SER A 42 4.71 -35.83 26.76
N ASN A 43 4.25 -36.80 27.56
CA ASN A 43 5.14 -37.74 28.27
C ASN A 43 6.03 -38.58 27.31
N ALA A 44 5.70 -38.62 26.01
CA ALA A 44 6.40 -39.42 25.00
C ALA A 44 6.97 -38.60 23.82
N SER A 45 6.83 -37.27 23.82
CA SER A 45 7.18 -36.42 22.66
C SER A 45 7.62 -35.01 23.04
N GLY A 46 8.32 -34.34 22.12
CA GLY A 46 8.65 -32.91 22.25
C GLY A 46 9.77 -32.58 23.23
N GLY A 47 10.66 -33.52 23.54
CA GLY A 47 11.80 -33.27 24.42
C GLY A 47 11.46 -33.14 25.91
N PHE A 48 10.17 -33.27 26.27
CA PHE A 48 9.74 -33.20 27.66
C PHE A 48 10.27 -34.39 28.46
N SER A 49 11.04 -34.09 29.50
CA SER A 49 11.66 -35.09 30.38
C SER A 49 11.02 -35.15 31.78
N GLY A 50 9.97 -34.36 32.01
CA GLY A 50 9.16 -34.45 33.21
C GLY A 50 8.29 -35.70 33.21
N SER A 51 7.76 -36.05 34.38
CA SER A 51 6.88 -37.21 34.53
C SER A 51 5.44 -36.76 34.70
N LEU A 52 4.60 -37.10 33.72
CA LEU A 52 3.14 -36.92 33.82
C LEU A 52 2.50 -38.24 34.28
N GLY A 53 1.81 -38.18 35.42
CA GLY A 53 1.04 -39.31 35.93
C GLY A 53 -0.20 -39.61 35.09
N THR A 54 -0.83 -40.76 35.34
CA THR A 54 -2.17 -41.05 34.82
C THR A 54 -3.17 -40.02 35.34
N GLU A 55 -4.07 -39.56 34.49
CA GLU A 55 -5.08 -38.54 34.80
C GLU A 55 -4.48 -37.21 35.29
N ALA A 56 -3.24 -36.88 34.92
CA ALA A 56 -2.65 -35.58 35.25
C ALA A 56 -3.34 -34.42 34.50
N TYR A 57 -3.97 -34.70 33.35
CA TYR A 57 -4.60 -33.72 32.45
C TYR A 57 -3.71 -32.52 32.10
N PHE A 58 -2.43 -32.78 31.81
CA PHE A 58 -1.50 -31.76 31.36
C PHE A 58 -1.99 -31.07 30.08
N GLY A 59 -1.96 -29.74 30.05
CA GLY A 59 -2.53 -28.96 28.96
C GLY A 59 -3.98 -28.58 29.16
N HIS A 60 -4.53 -28.72 30.38
CA HIS A 60 -5.89 -28.29 30.69
C HIS A 60 -6.03 -26.76 30.68
N SER A 61 -5.03 -26.07 31.22
CA SER A 61 -4.91 -24.62 31.23
C SER A 61 -3.51 -24.22 30.77
N LEU A 62 -3.41 -23.07 30.12
CA LEU A 62 -2.22 -22.64 29.38
C LEU A 62 -2.11 -21.12 29.45
N THR A 63 -0.91 -20.61 29.61
CA THR A 63 -0.58 -19.21 29.34
C THR A 63 0.86 -19.14 28.85
N SER A 64 1.15 -18.19 27.97
CA SER A 64 2.51 -17.90 27.51
C SER A 64 3.11 -16.75 28.33
N PHE A 65 4.41 -16.81 28.53
CA PHE A 65 5.24 -15.69 28.93
C PHE A 65 5.96 -15.14 27.70
N LYS A 66 6.53 -13.93 27.77
CA LYS A 66 7.38 -13.41 26.68
C LYS A 66 8.64 -14.26 26.56
N ASP A 67 9.44 -14.31 27.61
CA ASP A 67 10.64 -15.13 27.76
C ASP A 67 11.03 -15.03 29.25
N LEU A 68 11.22 -16.16 29.94
CA LEU A 68 11.62 -16.20 31.36
C LEU A 68 13.11 -16.52 31.55
N ASP A 69 13.79 -17.09 30.55
CA ASP A 69 15.21 -17.47 30.65
C ASP A 69 16.18 -16.62 29.81
N GLY A 70 15.67 -15.65 29.06
CA GLY A 70 16.46 -14.66 28.34
C GLY A 70 17.10 -15.22 27.07
N ASP A 71 16.48 -16.18 26.40
CA ASP A 71 16.95 -16.77 25.15
C ASP A 71 16.13 -16.37 23.91
N CYS A 72 15.20 -15.44 24.08
CA CYS A 72 14.29 -14.92 23.07
C CYS A 72 13.35 -15.96 22.46
N VAL A 73 13.07 -17.02 23.20
CA VAL A 73 12.01 -17.99 22.90
C VAL A 73 10.91 -17.85 23.95
N ALA A 74 9.65 -17.90 23.49
CA ALA A 74 8.52 -17.83 24.40
C ALA A 74 8.39 -19.07 25.28
N ASP A 75 8.24 -18.84 26.57
CA ASP A 75 8.05 -19.89 27.57
C ASP A 75 6.58 -20.08 27.92
N LEU A 76 6.23 -21.27 28.43
CA LEU A 76 4.85 -21.64 28.69
C LEU A 76 4.63 -22.05 30.14
N ALA A 77 3.53 -21.61 30.75
CA ALA A 77 2.95 -22.25 31.93
C ALA A 77 1.78 -23.15 31.53
N VAL A 78 1.83 -24.41 31.98
CA VAL A 78 0.88 -25.46 31.61
C VAL A 78 0.32 -26.11 32.87
N GLY A 79 -1.01 -26.07 33.03
CA GLY A 79 -1.70 -26.72 34.13
C GLY A 79 -1.86 -28.23 33.92
N SER A 80 -1.58 -29.00 34.97
CA SER A 80 -1.89 -30.41 35.11
C SER A 80 -2.69 -30.60 36.40
N TYR A 81 -3.95 -30.21 36.36
CA TYR A 81 -4.75 -29.93 37.56
C TYR A 81 -5.07 -31.17 38.41
N LYS A 82 -4.87 -32.39 37.91
CA LYS A 82 -5.02 -33.64 38.68
C LYS A 82 -3.71 -34.41 38.82
N ASP A 83 -2.59 -33.74 38.59
CA ASP A 83 -1.30 -34.31 38.93
C ASP A 83 -1.32 -34.80 40.38
N SER A 84 -1.03 -36.09 40.54
CA SER A 84 -1.15 -36.78 41.82
C SER A 84 0.21 -37.18 42.41
N VAL A 85 1.31 -36.60 41.91
CA VAL A 85 2.67 -36.96 42.36
C VAL A 85 2.92 -36.48 43.80
N SER A 86 2.38 -35.33 44.18
CA SER A 86 2.51 -34.74 45.53
C SER A 86 1.35 -35.07 46.48
N GLY A 87 0.37 -35.88 46.05
CA GLY A 87 -0.83 -36.25 46.79
C GLY A 87 -2.04 -36.40 45.87
N PHE A 88 -3.21 -36.83 46.35
CA PHE A 88 -4.32 -37.19 45.46
C PHE A 88 -4.96 -35.94 44.84
N ASN A 89 -4.90 -35.80 43.50
CA ASN A 89 -5.49 -34.69 42.74
C ASN A 89 -5.14 -33.28 43.26
N ARG A 90 -3.96 -33.11 43.87
CA ARG A 90 -3.51 -31.80 44.36
C ARG A 90 -3.22 -30.85 43.22
N GLY A 91 -2.83 -31.38 42.07
CA GLY A 91 -2.53 -30.62 40.87
C GLY A 91 -1.13 -30.03 40.86
N ALA A 92 -0.75 -29.52 39.70
CA ALA A 92 0.54 -28.87 39.45
C ALA A 92 0.45 -27.89 38.28
N VAL A 93 1.43 -26.99 38.21
CA VAL A 93 1.73 -26.16 37.04
C VAL A 93 3.16 -26.47 36.59
N TRP A 94 3.36 -26.55 35.28
CA TRP A 94 4.66 -26.76 34.66
C TRP A 94 5.07 -25.50 33.90
N ILE A 95 6.24 -24.95 34.22
CA ILE A 95 6.92 -23.96 33.39
C ILE A 95 7.78 -24.72 32.39
N LEU A 96 7.59 -24.48 31.10
CA LEU A 96 8.36 -25.06 30.01
C LEU A 96 9.19 -23.96 29.36
N PHE A 97 10.51 -24.16 29.39
CA PHE A 97 11.45 -23.38 28.60
C PHE A 97 11.59 -24.05 27.25
N LEU A 98 11.40 -23.32 26.15
CA LEU A 98 11.33 -23.92 24.82
C LEU A 98 12.58 -23.65 23.98
N ASN A 99 12.84 -24.53 23.03
CA ASN A 99 13.74 -24.25 21.91
C ASN A 99 12.94 -23.59 20.78
N THR A 100 13.63 -22.97 19.82
CA THR A 100 13.01 -22.35 18.63
C THR A 100 12.23 -23.32 17.74
N ASP A 101 12.46 -24.63 17.84
CA ASP A 101 11.67 -25.66 17.15
C ASP A 101 10.41 -26.11 17.92
N GLY A 102 10.14 -25.46 19.07
CA GLY A 102 9.03 -25.75 19.96
C GLY A 102 9.24 -26.96 20.87
N THR A 103 10.41 -27.61 20.87
CA THR A 103 10.72 -28.68 21.82
C THR A 103 11.09 -28.10 23.19
N VAL A 104 10.95 -28.90 24.25
CA VAL A 104 11.30 -28.46 25.61
C VAL A 104 12.82 -28.45 25.81
N LYS A 105 13.38 -27.27 26.08
CA LYS A 105 14.78 -27.03 26.47
C LYS A 105 15.00 -27.39 27.94
N ALA A 106 14.12 -26.90 28.82
CA ALA A 106 14.11 -27.18 30.24
C ALA A 106 12.68 -27.09 30.79
N HIS A 107 12.45 -27.59 32.01
CA HIS A 107 11.15 -27.43 32.65
C HIS A 107 11.27 -27.29 34.17
N ARG A 108 10.25 -26.69 34.77
CA ARG A 108 10.07 -26.61 36.22
C ARG A 108 8.66 -27.03 36.59
N LYS A 109 8.52 -28.00 37.49
CA LYS A 109 7.24 -28.30 38.13
C LYS A 109 7.05 -27.43 39.37
N ILE A 110 5.84 -26.90 39.53
CA ILE A 110 5.37 -26.16 40.69
C ILE A 110 4.15 -26.92 41.23
N SER A 111 4.29 -27.46 42.44
CA SER A 111 3.23 -28.20 43.16
C SER A 111 3.54 -28.16 44.66
N GLY A 112 2.69 -28.77 45.50
CA GLY A 112 2.90 -28.80 46.95
C GLY A 112 4.30 -29.29 47.33
N GLY A 113 5.16 -28.39 47.83
CA GLY A 113 6.54 -28.68 48.24
C GLY A 113 7.58 -28.79 47.11
N GLU A 114 7.23 -28.44 45.87
CA GLU A 114 8.14 -28.46 44.71
C GLU A 114 8.17 -27.10 44.02
N GLY A 115 9.27 -26.78 43.33
CA GLY A 115 9.38 -25.54 42.54
C GLY A 115 9.40 -24.26 43.37
N GLY A 116 9.81 -24.34 44.64
CA GLY A 116 9.81 -23.19 45.56
C GLY A 116 8.44 -22.86 46.15
N PHE A 117 7.38 -23.59 45.77
CA PHE A 117 6.04 -23.36 46.29
C PHE A 117 5.90 -23.86 47.73
N THR A 118 5.61 -22.92 48.64
CA THR A 118 5.47 -23.16 50.08
C THR A 118 4.01 -23.19 50.56
N GLY A 119 3.06 -22.94 49.66
CA GLY A 119 1.63 -23.08 49.93
C GLY A 119 1.29 -24.52 50.30
N GLN A 120 0.27 -24.68 51.14
CA GLN A 120 -0.30 -26.00 51.42
C GLN A 120 -1.33 -26.30 50.33
N LEU A 121 -1.27 -27.50 49.78
CA LEU A 121 -2.31 -28.07 48.93
C LEU A 121 -2.77 -29.36 49.58
N ASP A 122 -4.07 -29.46 49.81
CA ASP A 122 -4.77 -30.64 50.26
C ASP A 122 -5.25 -31.46 49.06
N ASP A 123 -5.66 -32.69 49.35
CA ASP A 123 -6.14 -33.59 48.30
C ASP A 123 -7.42 -33.03 47.67
N GLU A 124 -7.52 -33.07 46.33
CA GLU A 124 -8.59 -32.48 45.50
C GLU A 124 -8.58 -30.95 45.31
N ASP A 125 -7.57 -30.22 45.78
CA ASP A 125 -7.46 -28.76 45.53
C ASP A 125 -7.31 -28.40 44.05
N GLN A 126 -6.87 -29.35 43.22
CA GLN A 126 -6.80 -29.20 41.77
C GLN A 126 -6.02 -27.96 41.30
N PHE A 127 -4.90 -27.66 41.97
CA PHE A 127 -4.02 -26.55 41.62
C PHE A 127 -3.57 -26.64 40.16
N GLY A 128 -3.69 -25.53 39.42
CA GLY A 128 -3.41 -25.49 37.98
C GLY A 128 -4.64 -25.74 37.10
N ILE A 129 -5.85 -25.81 37.67
CA ILE A 129 -7.09 -25.91 36.88
C ILE A 129 -7.29 -24.71 35.96
N SER A 130 -6.84 -23.52 36.39
CA SER A 130 -6.74 -22.30 35.59
C SER A 130 -5.41 -21.63 35.85
N VAL A 131 -4.78 -21.10 34.82
CA VAL A 131 -3.51 -20.38 34.90
C VAL A 131 -3.61 -19.11 34.05
N ALA A 132 -3.13 -17.98 34.56
CA ALA A 132 -3.09 -16.71 33.85
C ALA A 132 -1.83 -15.92 34.19
N SER A 133 -1.11 -15.46 33.17
CA SER A 133 -0.01 -14.50 33.33
C SER A 133 -0.56 -13.16 33.84
N LEU A 134 0.12 -12.56 34.82
CA LEU A 134 -0.23 -11.27 35.42
C LEU A 134 0.64 -10.12 34.93
N GLY A 135 1.66 -10.40 34.11
CA GLY A 135 2.80 -9.50 33.95
C GLY A 135 3.61 -9.40 35.25
N ASP A 136 4.55 -8.48 35.31
CA ASP A 136 5.32 -8.21 36.53
C ASP A 136 4.47 -7.42 37.54
N LEU A 137 3.98 -8.09 38.58
CA LEU A 137 3.12 -7.50 39.62
C LEU A 137 3.93 -6.92 40.77
N ASN A 138 5.16 -7.40 41.01
CA ASN A 138 5.99 -6.99 42.15
C ASN A 138 7.09 -5.96 41.80
N GLY A 139 7.33 -5.71 40.51
CA GLY A 139 8.32 -4.77 39.99
C GLY A 139 9.75 -5.32 39.92
N ASP A 140 9.94 -6.63 39.77
CA ASP A 140 11.26 -7.28 39.69
C ASP A 140 11.70 -7.65 38.25
N ALA A 141 10.95 -7.21 37.24
CA ALA A 141 11.12 -7.48 35.82
C ALA A 141 10.88 -8.94 35.40
N VAL A 142 10.29 -9.77 36.27
CA VAL A 142 9.88 -11.14 35.95
C VAL A 142 8.36 -11.24 35.95
N PRO A 143 7.74 -11.82 34.89
CA PRO A 143 6.29 -12.04 34.88
C PRO A 143 5.79 -12.97 36.00
N ASP A 144 4.70 -12.58 36.64
CA ASP A 144 4.04 -13.32 37.71
C ASP A 144 2.83 -14.14 37.21
N LEU A 145 2.38 -15.09 38.02
CA LEU A 145 1.33 -16.05 37.65
C LEU A 145 0.19 -16.08 38.67
N ALA A 146 -1.06 -16.05 38.19
CA ALA A 146 -2.23 -16.45 38.95
C ALA A 146 -2.58 -17.91 38.65
N VAL A 147 -2.73 -18.72 39.69
CA VAL A 147 -3.09 -20.14 39.58
C VAL A 147 -4.33 -20.45 40.41
N GLY A 148 -5.34 -21.04 39.78
CA GLY A 148 -6.57 -21.45 40.45
C GLY A 148 -6.44 -22.83 41.08
N ALA A 149 -7.11 -22.98 42.22
CA ALA A 149 -7.40 -24.23 42.92
C ALA A 149 -8.90 -24.20 43.25
N ALA A 150 -9.74 -24.46 42.24
CA ALA A 150 -11.18 -24.17 42.31
C ALA A 150 -11.95 -24.95 43.40
N PRO A 151 -11.62 -26.22 43.71
CA PRO A 151 -12.25 -27.00 44.77
C PRO A 151 -11.57 -26.87 46.14
N ASP A 152 -10.56 -26.01 46.28
CA ASP A 152 -9.87 -25.79 47.56
C ASP A 152 -10.87 -25.54 48.70
N ASP A 153 -10.72 -26.30 49.79
CA ASP A 153 -11.66 -26.32 50.89
C ASP A 153 -11.16 -25.59 52.15
N ASP A 154 -10.10 -24.79 52.02
CA ASP A 154 -9.57 -23.99 53.11
C ASP A 154 -10.61 -22.97 53.58
N GLY A 155 -10.91 -23.05 54.87
CA GLY A 155 -11.97 -22.25 55.49
C GLY A 155 -13.40 -22.76 55.22
N GLY A 156 -13.60 -23.80 54.40
CA GLY A 156 -14.86 -24.57 54.24
C GLY A 156 -15.01 -25.19 52.85
N ALA A 157 -15.86 -26.22 52.74
CA ALA A 157 -16.06 -27.04 51.53
C ALA A 157 -16.11 -26.26 50.21
N ASP A 158 -15.19 -26.61 49.30
CA ASP A 158 -15.06 -26.15 47.90
C ASP A 158 -15.23 -24.63 47.72
N ARG A 159 -14.61 -23.83 48.58
CA ARG A 159 -14.69 -22.37 48.48
C ARG A 159 -13.75 -21.80 47.43
N GLY A 160 -12.76 -22.58 47.02
CA GLY A 160 -11.77 -22.27 46.02
C GLY A 160 -10.72 -21.29 46.52
N ALA A 161 -9.56 -21.35 45.87
CA ALA A 161 -8.45 -20.45 46.09
C ALA A 161 -7.85 -19.96 44.77
N VAL A 162 -7.22 -18.78 44.84
CA VAL A 162 -6.34 -18.24 43.79
C VAL A 162 -4.99 -17.98 44.44
N TRP A 163 -3.95 -18.57 43.87
CA TRP A 163 -2.57 -18.41 44.29
C TRP A 163 -1.89 -17.41 43.36
N ILE A 164 -1.28 -16.37 43.93
CA ILE A 164 -0.40 -15.45 43.20
C ILE A 164 1.02 -15.93 43.43
N LEU A 165 1.69 -16.34 42.35
CA LEU A 165 3.05 -16.83 42.35
C LEU A 165 3.95 -15.73 41.79
N PHE A 166 4.84 -15.23 42.64
CA PHE A 166 5.95 -14.41 42.20
C PHE A 166 7.05 -15.33 41.68
N LEU A 167 7.37 -15.23 40.39
CA LEU A 167 8.35 -16.12 39.77
C LEU A 167 9.75 -15.51 39.90
N ASP A 168 10.74 -16.36 40.18
CA ASP A 168 12.15 -15.96 40.07
C ASP A 168 12.63 -16.23 38.64
N GLY A 169 13.05 -15.18 37.94
CA GLY A 169 13.55 -15.24 36.57
C GLY A 169 15.06 -14.98 36.47
N PHE A 170 15.54 -14.89 35.23
CA PHE A 170 16.93 -14.53 34.94
C PHE A 170 17.15 -13.03 35.18
N ASN A 171 17.27 -12.62 36.46
CA ASN A 171 17.45 -11.22 36.84
C ASN A 171 18.92 -10.80 36.67
N VAL A 172 19.37 -10.74 35.41
CA VAL A 172 20.71 -10.31 35.01
C VAL A 172 20.55 -9.10 34.11
N VAL A 173 21.19 -7.99 34.48
CA VAL A 173 21.34 -6.85 33.57
C VAL A 173 22.28 -7.27 32.46
N MET A 174 21.71 -7.60 31.31
CA MET A 174 22.40 -8.12 30.14
C MET A 174 21.76 -7.56 28.88
N ASP A 175 22.59 -7.45 27.85
CA ASP A 175 22.22 -7.14 26.48
C ASP A 175 21.92 -8.49 25.80
N PHE A 176 20.62 -8.78 25.61
CA PHE A 176 20.15 -10.11 25.20
C PHE A 176 20.24 -10.33 23.68
N ASP A 177 20.04 -9.28 22.89
CA ASP A 177 20.09 -9.36 21.42
C ASP A 177 21.41 -8.83 20.82
N GLY A 178 22.20 -8.09 21.59
CA GLY A 178 23.53 -7.63 21.23
C GLY A 178 23.58 -6.24 20.58
N ASP A 179 22.55 -5.41 20.75
CA ASP A 179 22.46 -4.07 20.17
C ASP A 179 23.20 -2.99 21.01
N GLY A 180 23.62 -3.33 22.23
CA GLY A 180 24.33 -2.47 23.16
C GLY A 180 23.46 -1.82 24.23
N PHE A 181 22.16 -2.09 24.24
CA PHE A 181 21.22 -1.76 25.30
C PHE A 181 20.98 -2.98 26.18
N VAL A 182 20.66 -2.74 27.43
CA VAL A 182 20.43 -3.79 28.43
C VAL A 182 18.95 -3.85 28.75
N ASN A 183 18.48 -5.00 29.21
CA ASN A 183 17.06 -5.29 29.44
C ASN A 183 16.29 -4.37 30.40
N ASP A 184 16.94 -3.49 31.16
CA ASP A 184 16.28 -2.48 31.99
C ASP A 184 16.01 -1.15 31.24
N VAL A 185 16.54 -1.03 30.03
CA VAL A 185 16.46 0.16 29.16
C VAL A 185 15.90 -0.19 27.78
N ASP A 186 16.21 -1.37 27.27
CA ASP A 186 15.71 -1.88 26.00
C ASP A 186 14.21 -2.23 26.10
N CYS A 187 13.44 -1.83 25.09
CA CYS A 187 12.01 -2.12 25.05
C CYS A 187 11.68 -3.43 24.33
N ASP A 188 12.61 -3.99 23.55
CA ASP A 188 12.50 -5.34 23.00
C ASP A 188 13.84 -6.06 22.96
N ASP A 189 14.20 -6.66 24.11
CA ASP A 189 15.39 -7.50 24.37
C ASP A 189 15.70 -8.64 23.37
N CYS A 190 14.87 -8.80 22.34
CA CYS A 190 14.95 -9.85 21.34
C CYS A 190 14.99 -9.34 19.90
N ASN A 191 15.08 -8.03 19.72
CA ASN A 191 15.13 -7.41 18.41
C ASN A 191 16.15 -6.27 18.39
N THR A 192 17.32 -6.54 17.79
CA THR A 192 18.44 -5.61 17.74
C THR A 192 18.15 -4.29 17.02
N ASP A 193 17.06 -4.25 16.26
CA ASP A 193 16.61 -3.06 15.54
C ASP A 193 15.63 -2.21 16.36
N VAL A 194 15.22 -2.65 17.56
CA VAL A 194 14.22 -1.99 18.41
C VAL A 194 14.87 -1.62 19.74
N HIS A 195 15.23 -0.35 19.91
CA HIS A 195 15.90 0.13 21.11
C HIS A 195 15.75 1.65 21.28
N PRO A 196 16.07 2.23 22.45
CA PRO A 196 15.99 3.68 22.64
C PRO A 196 16.87 4.45 21.64
N GLY A 197 16.26 5.37 20.90
CA GLY A 197 16.89 6.17 19.86
C GLY A 197 17.22 5.42 18.57
N ALA A 198 16.66 4.22 18.35
CA ALA A 198 16.84 3.48 17.10
C ALA A 198 16.29 4.28 15.91
N PRO A 199 16.98 4.33 14.76
CA PRO A 199 16.40 4.85 13.54
C PRO A 199 15.24 3.97 13.07
N GLU A 200 14.11 4.58 12.69
CA GLU A 200 13.03 3.85 12.04
C GLU A 200 13.50 3.24 10.72
N ILE A 201 13.20 1.96 10.54
CA ILE A 201 13.48 1.18 9.33
C ILE A 201 12.18 0.54 8.83
N CYS A 202 11.98 0.50 7.51
CA CYS A 202 10.78 -0.04 6.86
C CYS A 202 10.59 -1.56 7.05
N ASP A 203 10.39 -2.00 8.26
CA ASP A 203 10.19 -3.40 8.66
C ASP A 203 8.78 -3.63 9.23
N GLY A 204 7.98 -2.58 9.39
CA GLY A 204 6.63 -2.66 9.93
C GLY A 204 6.60 -2.78 11.45
N PHE A 205 7.69 -2.42 12.13
CA PHE A 205 7.77 -2.26 13.58
C PHE A 205 8.04 -0.78 13.92
N ALA A 206 7.75 -0.40 15.15
CA ALA A 206 8.32 0.83 15.69
C ALA A 206 9.70 0.44 16.23
N ASN A 207 10.74 1.16 15.84
CA ASN A 207 12.10 0.85 16.27
C ASN A 207 12.52 1.68 17.48
N ASP A 208 12.05 2.93 17.60
CA ASP A 208 12.49 3.86 18.65
C ASP A 208 11.61 3.83 19.92
N CYS A 209 12.12 3.21 20.98
CA CYS A 209 11.46 3.21 22.30
C CYS A 209 11.33 4.61 22.95
N ASP A 210 12.16 5.58 22.53
CA ASP A 210 12.12 6.96 23.03
C ASP A 210 11.08 7.82 22.27
N ASP A 211 10.48 7.32 21.18
CA ASP A 211 9.43 8.04 20.47
C ASP A 211 8.17 8.13 21.33
N SER A 212 7.61 9.34 21.42
CA SER A 212 6.38 9.62 22.18
C SER A 212 5.15 8.81 21.76
N ARG A 213 5.18 8.19 20.58
CA ARG A 213 4.11 7.36 20.02
C ARG A 213 4.28 5.89 20.34
N TRP A 214 5.44 5.47 20.86
CA TRP A 214 5.72 4.08 21.22
C TRP A 214 4.57 3.46 22.03
N PRO A 215 4.12 2.23 21.71
CA PRO A 215 4.61 1.29 20.68
C PRO A 215 3.89 1.40 19.32
N SER A 216 3.32 2.57 19.01
CA SER A 216 2.56 2.77 17.77
C SER A 216 3.50 2.97 16.58
N LEU A 217 3.18 2.34 15.45
CA LEU A 217 3.95 2.49 14.21
C LEU A 217 4.11 3.96 13.79
N PRO A 218 5.30 4.37 13.33
CA PRO A 218 5.51 5.67 12.72
C PRO A 218 4.59 5.91 11.52
N ALA A 219 4.24 7.18 11.29
CA ALA A 219 3.26 7.54 10.26
C ALA A 219 3.69 7.11 8.85
N ASN A 220 4.99 7.16 8.54
CA ASN A 220 5.56 6.75 7.25
C ASN A 220 5.53 5.23 7.02
N GLU A 221 5.34 4.42 8.06
CA GLU A 221 5.26 2.95 7.96
C GLU A 221 3.81 2.46 7.94
N SER A 222 2.88 3.31 8.40
CA SER A 222 1.46 3.03 8.33
C SER A 222 0.97 3.19 6.89
N ASP A 223 0.30 2.16 6.39
CA ASP A 223 -0.50 2.23 5.17
C ASP A 223 -1.80 3.00 5.50
N ILE A 224 -1.81 4.32 5.21
CA ILE A 224 -2.86 5.26 5.63
C ILE A 224 -4.13 5.11 4.80
N ASP A 225 -4.02 4.84 3.49
CA ASP A 225 -5.15 4.74 2.57
C ASP A 225 -5.52 3.29 2.19
N ARG A 226 -4.73 2.31 2.64
CA ARG A 226 -4.97 0.87 2.59
C ARG A 226 -4.82 0.26 1.20
N ASP A 227 -3.87 0.74 0.43
CA ASP A 227 -3.54 0.20 -0.90
C ASP A 227 -2.40 -0.85 -0.89
N GLY A 228 -1.79 -1.07 0.28
CA GLY A 228 -0.68 -2.01 0.47
C GLY A 228 0.70 -1.38 0.33
N TRP A 229 0.79 -0.07 0.10
CA TRP A 229 2.01 0.73 0.14
C TRP A 229 1.96 1.71 1.31
N SER A 230 3.13 2.17 1.73
CA SER A 230 3.32 3.17 2.76
C SER A 230 4.37 4.16 2.27
N GLY A 231 4.44 5.35 2.86
CA GLY A 231 5.41 6.36 2.41
C GLY A 231 6.85 5.85 2.43
N CYS A 232 7.18 4.95 3.36
CA CYS A 232 8.51 4.38 3.46
C CYS A 232 8.77 3.25 2.43
N THR A 233 7.73 2.57 1.94
CA THR A 233 7.84 1.60 0.82
C THR A 233 7.74 2.26 -0.57
N GLY A 234 7.61 3.60 -0.61
CA GLY A 234 7.69 4.40 -1.84
C GLY A 234 6.36 4.92 -2.35
N ASP A 235 5.31 4.89 -1.53
CA ASP A 235 4.05 5.55 -1.82
C ASP A 235 4.26 7.08 -1.94
N CYS A 236 3.92 7.64 -3.09
CA CYS A 236 4.06 9.07 -3.37
C CYS A 236 2.82 9.87 -2.95
N ASN A 237 1.71 9.22 -2.57
CA ASN A 237 0.55 9.87 -1.98
C ASN A 237 -0.20 8.94 -1.01
N GLU A 238 0.23 8.98 0.25
CA GLU A 238 -0.33 8.22 1.39
C GLU A 238 -1.82 8.52 1.73
N SER A 239 -2.55 9.22 0.87
CA SER A 239 -3.97 9.54 1.07
C SER A 239 -4.86 9.19 -0.11
N ASP A 240 -4.28 8.69 -1.21
CA ASP A 240 -5.00 8.28 -2.41
C ASP A 240 -4.54 6.89 -2.86
N PRO A 241 -5.38 5.84 -2.66
CA PRO A 241 -5.00 4.46 -2.94
C PRO A 241 -4.83 4.15 -4.44
N ASN A 242 -4.98 5.15 -5.31
CA ASN A 242 -4.77 5.05 -6.75
C ASN A 242 -3.44 5.69 -7.20
N ILE A 243 -2.61 6.17 -6.29
CA ILE A 243 -1.35 6.84 -6.58
C ILE A 243 -0.23 6.14 -5.79
N ASN A 244 0.30 5.05 -6.34
CA ASN A 244 1.33 4.23 -5.70
C ASN A 244 2.18 3.47 -6.75
N PRO A 245 3.37 2.95 -6.39
CA PRO A 245 4.24 2.23 -7.32
C PRO A 245 3.66 0.98 -7.98
N GLY A 246 2.57 0.42 -7.42
CA GLY A 246 1.87 -0.73 -7.98
C GLY A 246 0.83 -0.36 -9.04
N MET A 247 0.48 0.92 -9.17
CA MET A 247 -0.46 1.40 -10.18
C MET A 247 0.24 1.63 -11.52
N PRO A 248 -0.49 1.57 -12.65
CA PRO A 248 0.01 2.05 -13.93
C PRO A 248 -0.18 3.57 -14.08
N GLU A 249 0.75 4.26 -14.75
CA GLU A 249 0.57 5.66 -15.15
C GLU A 249 -0.66 5.82 -16.05
N ILE A 250 -1.53 6.77 -15.73
CA ILE A 250 -2.71 7.12 -16.51
C ILE A 250 -2.38 8.36 -17.34
N ASN A 251 -2.20 8.16 -18.65
CA ASN A 251 -1.86 9.29 -19.52
C ASN A 251 -3.02 10.31 -19.66
N CYS A 252 -2.62 11.56 -19.87
CA CYS A 252 -3.34 12.83 -19.93
C CYS A 252 -4.34 13.09 -18.80
N ASP A 253 -4.07 12.59 -17.59
CA ASP A 253 -4.81 12.98 -16.37
C ASP A 253 -4.05 14.00 -15.50
N GLY A 254 -2.76 14.24 -15.80
CA GLY A 254 -1.91 15.19 -15.08
C GLY A 254 -1.41 14.70 -13.71
N ILE A 255 -1.57 13.42 -13.41
CA ILE A 255 -1.18 12.78 -12.16
C ILE A 255 -0.13 11.71 -12.47
N ASN A 256 0.91 11.65 -11.64
CA ASN A 256 1.83 10.52 -11.67
C ASN A 256 1.25 9.40 -10.80
N ASN A 257 0.49 8.49 -11.40
CA ASN A 257 -0.25 7.46 -10.68
C ASN A 257 0.67 6.32 -10.24
N ASP A 258 1.75 6.06 -10.97
CA ASP A 258 2.66 4.93 -10.70
C ASP A 258 3.90 5.30 -9.89
N CYS A 259 3.93 6.52 -9.35
CA CYS A 259 5.05 7.10 -8.61
C CYS A 259 6.41 7.01 -9.34
N ASN A 260 6.41 6.81 -10.65
CA ASN A 260 7.61 6.66 -11.44
C ASN A 260 7.78 7.88 -12.33
N ALA A 261 8.77 8.71 -12.01
CA ALA A 261 9.05 9.91 -12.81
C ALA A 261 9.58 9.61 -14.24
N GLY A 262 9.83 8.34 -14.58
CA GLY A 262 10.26 7.90 -15.90
C GLY A 262 9.13 7.48 -16.83
N THR A 263 7.93 7.24 -16.31
CA THR A 263 6.67 7.03 -17.06
C THR A 263 6.06 8.41 -17.26
N VAL A 264 6.00 8.84 -18.52
CA VAL A 264 5.56 10.18 -18.88
C VAL A 264 4.10 10.17 -19.28
N ASP A 265 3.39 11.19 -18.82
CA ASP A 265 1.99 11.49 -19.09
C ASP A 265 1.76 11.90 -20.57
N VAL A 266 1.69 10.93 -21.51
CA VAL A 266 1.62 11.18 -22.97
C VAL A 266 0.54 10.32 -23.67
N GLN A 267 -0.61 10.90 -24.03
CA GLN A 267 -1.70 10.20 -24.73
C GLN A 267 -2.07 10.94 -26.01
N ASP A 268 -2.08 10.29 -27.15
CA ASP A 268 -2.79 10.74 -28.36
C ASP A 268 -4.25 10.30 -28.23
N MET A 269 -5.14 11.20 -27.80
CA MET A 269 -6.53 10.85 -27.45
C MET A 269 -7.41 10.61 -28.69
N ASP A 270 -7.05 11.12 -29.86
CA ASP A 270 -7.85 10.98 -31.08
C ASP A 270 -7.20 10.15 -32.22
N GLY A 271 -5.93 9.76 -32.04
CA GLY A 271 -5.23 8.72 -32.80
C GLY A 271 -4.67 9.19 -34.12
N ASP A 272 -4.43 10.49 -34.27
CA ASP A 272 -3.92 11.08 -35.50
C ASP A 272 -2.38 11.14 -35.57
N THR A 273 -1.72 10.48 -34.61
CA THR A 273 -0.27 10.39 -34.38
C THR A 273 0.35 11.58 -33.67
N PHE A 274 -0.47 12.55 -33.26
CA PHE A 274 -0.08 13.64 -32.39
C PHE A 274 -0.61 13.38 -30.98
N ASP A 275 0.30 13.22 -30.01
CA ASP A 275 -0.13 13.04 -28.61
C ASP A 275 -0.70 14.35 -28.02
N CYS A 276 -1.28 14.31 -26.82
CA CYS A 276 -1.84 15.43 -26.08
C CYS A 276 -0.79 16.52 -25.78
N THR A 277 0.48 16.29 -26.15
CA THR A 277 1.55 17.29 -26.11
C THR A 277 1.70 18.08 -27.43
N ILE A 278 1.21 17.54 -28.55
CA ILE A 278 1.27 18.14 -29.88
C ILE A 278 -0.13 18.51 -30.39
N ASP A 279 -1.14 17.74 -30.03
CA ASP A 279 -2.51 17.95 -30.45
C ASP A 279 -3.17 19.08 -29.65
N CYS A 280 -3.45 20.19 -30.33
CA CYS A 280 -4.17 21.33 -29.76
C CYS A 280 -5.64 21.03 -29.43
N ASN A 281 -6.19 19.97 -30.00
CA ASN A 281 -7.50 19.45 -29.74
C ASN A 281 -7.45 17.93 -29.81
N ASP A 282 -6.74 17.35 -28.85
CA ASP A 282 -6.56 15.92 -28.59
C ASP A 282 -7.88 15.10 -28.57
N ALA A 283 -9.04 15.76 -28.60
CA ALA A 283 -10.36 15.15 -28.76
C ALA A 283 -10.88 15.07 -30.21
N ASP A 284 -10.14 15.54 -31.22
CA ASP A 284 -10.56 15.66 -32.61
C ASP A 284 -9.40 15.43 -33.60
N GLY A 285 -9.21 14.17 -34.03
CA GLY A 285 -8.09 13.72 -34.88
C GLY A 285 -8.15 14.19 -36.33
N PHE A 286 -8.99 15.18 -36.60
CA PHE A 286 -8.97 15.97 -37.82
C PHE A 286 -8.36 17.36 -37.61
N VAL A 287 -7.99 17.70 -36.37
CA VAL A 287 -7.59 19.03 -35.90
C VAL A 287 -6.47 18.93 -34.85
N TRP A 288 -5.28 18.54 -35.29
CA TRP A 288 -4.09 18.54 -34.43
C TRP A 288 -3.30 19.85 -34.40
N SER A 289 -3.51 20.73 -35.37
CA SER A 289 -2.73 21.96 -35.50
C SER A 289 -3.44 23.07 -36.26
N GLN A 290 -2.85 24.28 -36.28
CA GLN A 290 -3.36 25.39 -37.08
C GLN A 290 -3.20 25.11 -38.58
N PRO A 291 -4.13 25.57 -39.44
CA PRO A 291 -4.05 25.29 -40.87
C PRO A 291 -2.83 25.92 -41.55
N ASP A 292 -2.29 25.20 -42.50
CA ASP A 292 -1.17 25.63 -43.34
C ASP A 292 -1.56 26.68 -44.39
N GLU A 293 -0.56 27.26 -45.08
CA GLU A 293 -0.80 28.17 -46.20
C GLU A 293 -1.58 27.47 -47.32
N VAL A 294 -2.75 28.04 -47.64
CA VAL A 294 -3.62 27.54 -48.69
C VAL A 294 -2.94 27.62 -50.07
N GLN A 295 -2.89 26.48 -50.76
CA GLN A 295 -2.17 26.34 -52.03
C GLN A 295 -3.08 26.40 -53.26
N ASN A 296 -2.46 26.62 -54.42
CA ASN A 296 -3.07 26.48 -55.75
C ASN A 296 -4.35 27.30 -55.95
N LEU A 297 -4.31 28.59 -55.58
CA LEU A 297 -5.37 29.54 -55.92
C LEU A 297 -5.47 29.69 -57.45
N ARG A 298 -6.67 29.44 -57.98
CA ARG A 298 -6.99 29.36 -59.40
C ARG A 298 -8.19 30.24 -59.72
N LEU A 299 -8.15 30.88 -60.88
CA LEU A 299 -9.22 31.73 -61.39
C LEU A 299 -9.74 31.16 -62.71
N ARG A 300 -11.07 31.05 -62.86
CA ARG A 300 -11.70 30.67 -64.13
C ARG A 300 -13.04 31.40 -64.35
N PRO A 301 -13.55 31.49 -65.58
CA PRO A 301 -14.90 31.99 -65.82
C PRO A 301 -15.94 31.10 -65.13
N TRP A 302 -16.93 31.71 -64.47
CA TRP A 302 -17.97 30.95 -63.79
C TRP A 302 -18.90 30.23 -64.79
N PRO A 303 -19.19 28.92 -64.64
CA PRO A 303 -19.92 28.14 -65.66
C PRO A 303 -21.32 28.65 -65.99
N LEU A 304 -22.00 29.29 -65.03
CA LEU A 304 -23.36 29.79 -65.21
C LEU A 304 -23.40 31.21 -65.78
N ILE A 305 -22.44 32.05 -65.41
CA ILE A 305 -22.31 33.43 -65.90
C ILE A 305 -20.84 33.70 -66.21
N PRO A 306 -20.39 33.52 -67.47
CA PRO A 306 -18.98 33.62 -67.85
C PRO A 306 -18.32 34.99 -67.64
N SER A 307 -19.10 36.04 -67.36
CA SER A 307 -18.59 37.37 -67.00
C SER A 307 -18.14 37.47 -65.54
N LEU A 308 -18.47 36.49 -64.71
CA LEU A 308 -18.03 36.41 -63.31
C LEU A 308 -16.79 35.52 -63.17
N THR A 309 -15.98 35.79 -62.16
CA THR A 309 -14.77 35.03 -61.87
C THR A 309 -15.06 34.04 -60.75
N GLU A 310 -14.92 32.76 -61.05
CA GLU A 310 -14.85 31.71 -60.04
C GLU A 310 -13.42 31.56 -59.54
N ILE A 311 -13.28 31.54 -58.22
CA ILE A 311 -12.02 31.47 -57.49
C ILE A 311 -12.02 30.14 -56.77
N LEU A 312 -10.97 29.34 -56.95
CA LEU A 312 -10.83 28.00 -56.35
C LEU A 312 -9.46 27.85 -55.72
N TRP A 313 -9.35 27.09 -54.64
CA TRP A 313 -8.08 26.74 -54.01
C TRP A 313 -8.07 25.26 -53.63
N ASP A 314 -6.92 24.72 -53.25
CA ASP A 314 -6.86 23.39 -52.63
C ASP A 314 -7.15 23.52 -51.13
N ALA A 315 -7.75 22.49 -50.54
CA ALA A 315 -7.90 22.43 -49.09
C ALA A 315 -6.53 22.43 -48.41
N SER A 316 -6.44 23.02 -47.21
CA SER A 316 -5.27 22.88 -46.34
C SER A 316 -4.95 21.40 -46.09
N SER A 317 -3.67 21.03 -46.05
CA SER A 317 -3.23 19.64 -45.82
C SER A 317 -3.40 19.18 -44.38
N ASP A 318 -3.37 20.12 -43.44
CA ASP A 318 -3.24 19.85 -42.00
C ASP A 318 -4.58 19.98 -41.25
N SER A 319 -5.68 19.98 -42.00
CA SER A 319 -7.02 20.14 -41.46
C SER A 319 -8.02 19.55 -42.44
N ASP A 320 -8.85 18.59 -42.03
CA ASP A 320 -9.92 18.13 -42.91
C ASP A 320 -10.89 19.30 -43.18
N SER A 321 -11.36 19.34 -44.43
CA SER A 321 -12.24 20.36 -44.98
C SER A 321 -13.49 20.59 -44.13
N ALA A 322 -14.02 19.60 -43.42
CA ALA A 322 -15.33 19.67 -42.76
C ALA A 322 -15.44 20.67 -41.58
N VAL A 323 -14.31 21.07 -40.97
CA VAL A 323 -14.26 22.02 -39.83
C VAL A 323 -13.39 23.25 -40.13
N THR A 324 -12.87 23.34 -41.35
CA THR A 324 -11.97 24.42 -41.78
C THR A 324 -12.74 25.49 -42.55
N TYR A 325 -12.62 26.73 -42.08
CA TYR A 325 -13.19 27.92 -42.70
C TYR A 325 -12.13 28.63 -43.55
N TYR A 326 -12.55 29.27 -44.63
CA TYR A 326 -11.64 29.97 -45.54
C TYR A 326 -12.01 31.45 -45.66
N GLY A 327 -11.05 32.32 -45.33
CA GLY A 327 -11.15 33.76 -45.50
C GLY A 327 -10.52 34.19 -46.81
N LEU A 328 -11.31 34.71 -47.75
CA LEU A 328 -10.80 35.28 -49.01
C LEU A 328 -10.89 36.80 -48.98
N ILE A 329 -9.76 37.45 -49.28
CA ILE A 329 -9.67 38.91 -49.43
C ILE A 329 -9.18 39.28 -50.82
N LYS A 330 -9.67 40.41 -51.32
CA LYS A 330 -9.37 40.96 -52.64
C LYS A 330 -8.79 42.36 -52.53
N SER A 331 -7.75 42.64 -53.30
CA SER A 331 -7.13 43.96 -53.41
C SER A 331 -6.98 44.41 -54.88
N GLN A 332 -6.85 45.72 -55.08
CA GLN A 332 -6.50 46.35 -56.35
C GLN A 332 -4.99 46.55 -56.50
N VAL A 333 -4.21 46.35 -55.43
CA VAL A 333 -2.75 46.52 -55.40
C VAL A 333 -2.12 45.21 -54.94
N ALA A 334 -1.07 44.78 -55.66
CA ALA A 334 -0.47 43.45 -55.49
C ALA A 334 0.00 43.13 -54.07
N ASP A 335 0.43 44.13 -53.30
CA ASP A 335 1.07 43.96 -52.00
C ASP A 335 0.39 44.74 -50.86
N ASP A 336 -0.80 45.30 -51.09
CA ASP A 336 -1.58 45.99 -50.04
C ASP A 336 -2.93 45.31 -49.83
N PHE A 337 -2.94 44.40 -48.86
CA PHE A 337 -4.14 43.68 -48.43
C PHE A 337 -4.66 44.13 -47.07
N SER A 338 -4.00 45.10 -46.45
CA SER A 338 -4.28 45.55 -45.08
C SER A 338 -5.04 46.88 -45.06
N SER A 339 -4.87 47.74 -46.07
CA SER A 339 -5.47 49.07 -46.08
C SER A 339 -6.62 49.24 -47.07
N ILE A 340 -6.62 48.49 -48.19
CA ILE A 340 -7.59 48.64 -49.28
C ILE A 340 -8.32 47.35 -49.66
N ALA A 341 -8.08 46.25 -48.95
CA ALA A 341 -8.71 44.98 -49.28
C ALA A 341 -10.21 44.95 -48.93
N ALA A 342 -10.94 44.06 -49.60
CA ALA A 342 -12.32 43.73 -49.30
C ALA A 342 -12.48 42.22 -49.13
N CYS A 343 -13.32 41.80 -48.19
CA CYS A 343 -13.66 40.40 -47.95
C CYS A 343 -14.63 39.89 -49.02
N LEU A 344 -14.42 38.65 -49.48
CA LEU A 344 -15.20 38.02 -50.54
C LEU A 344 -15.89 36.71 -50.15
N THR A 345 -15.52 36.08 -49.04
CA THR A 345 -16.18 34.85 -48.59
C THR A 345 -17.37 35.12 -47.67
N ASP A 346 -18.36 34.22 -47.73
CA ASP A 346 -19.44 34.10 -46.76
C ASP A 346 -18.98 33.12 -45.67
N PRO A 347 -18.77 33.54 -44.41
CA PRO A 347 -18.05 32.75 -43.41
C PRO A 347 -18.80 31.52 -42.87
N PHE A 348 -19.99 31.19 -43.37
CA PHE A 348 -20.91 30.27 -42.67
C PHE A 348 -20.95 28.82 -43.17
N SER A 349 -20.03 28.38 -44.04
CA SER A 349 -19.99 26.98 -44.49
C SER A 349 -18.56 26.43 -44.52
N PRO A 350 -18.20 25.53 -43.59
CA PRO A 350 -16.86 24.94 -43.57
C PRO A 350 -16.62 24.06 -44.81
N GLY A 351 -15.36 23.97 -45.23
CA GLY A 351 -14.91 23.07 -46.29
C GLY A 351 -15.17 23.54 -47.72
N ILE A 352 -15.75 24.72 -47.89
CA ILE A 352 -15.93 25.29 -49.22
C ILE A 352 -14.58 25.83 -49.71
N VAL A 353 -14.06 25.20 -50.78
CA VAL A 353 -12.79 25.57 -51.43
C VAL A 353 -12.97 26.41 -52.71
N SER A 354 -14.13 27.01 -52.90
CA SER A 354 -14.40 27.91 -54.02
C SER A 354 -15.43 29.00 -53.71
N THR A 355 -15.31 30.14 -54.37
CA THR A 355 -16.32 31.21 -54.34
C THR A 355 -16.39 31.94 -55.68
N VAL A 356 -17.40 32.79 -55.84
CA VAL A 356 -17.60 33.61 -57.04
C VAL A 356 -17.46 35.08 -56.66
N ASP A 357 -16.56 35.79 -57.34
CA ASP A 357 -16.49 37.24 -57.26
C ASP A 357 -17.58 37.84 -58.16
N PHE A 358 -18.61 38.40 -57.53
CA PHE A 358 -19.72 39.09 -58.19
C PHE A 358 -19.37 40.51 -58.64
N GLY A 359 -18.15 40.98 -58.38
CA GLY A 359 -17.65 42.26 -58.86
C GLY A 359 -17.45 42.30 -60.38
N SER A 360 -17.46 43.51 -60.94
CA SER A 360 -17.10 43.72 -62.34
C SER A 360 -15.65 43.37 -62.61
N SER A 361 -15.33 42.82 -63.78
CA SER A 361 -13.94 42.60 -64.22
C SER A 361 -13.09 43.88 -64.11
N PRO A 362 -11.78 43.76 -63.84
CA PRO A 362 -10.92 44.93 -63.75
C PRO A 362 -10.88 45.69 -65.08
N ALA A 363 -10.68 47.01 -65.01
CA ALA A 363 -10.52 47.83 -66.21
C ALA A 363 -9.29 47.38 -67.01
N LEU A 364 -9.29 47.62 -68.32
CA LEU A 364 -8.15 47.29 -69.19
C LEU A 364 -6.85 47.89 -68.63
N GLY A 365 -5.85 47.04 -68.42
CA GLY A 365 -4.55 47.43 -67.84
C GLY A 365 -4.47 47.37 -66.31
N THR A 366 -5.54 46.95 -65.62
CA THR A 366 -5.55 46.71 -64.16
C THR A 366 -5.83 45.25 -63.85
N ALA A 367 -5.48 44.81 -62.64
CA ALA A 367 -5.74 43.47 -62.14
C ALA A 367 -6.31 43.53 -60.72
N PHE A 368 -7.03 42.48 -60.34
CA PHE A 368 -7.34 42.21 -58.94
C PHE A 368 -6.40 41.12 -58.42
N TYR A 369 -6.06 41.24 -57.15
CA TYR A 369 -5.21 40.31 -56.43
C TYR A 369 -6.01 39.70 -55.29
N TYR A 370 -5.74 38.44 -54.97
CA TYR A 370 -6.52 37.67 -54.02
C TYR A 370 -5.58 36.95 -53.06
N LEU A 371 -5.95 36.92 -51.78
CA LEU A 371 -5.32 36.07 -50.78
C LEU A 371 -6.40 35.27 -50.07
N VAL A 372 -6.09 34.01 -49.81
CA VAL A 372 -6.94 33.10 -49.05
C VAL A 372 -6.13 32.57 -47.87
N ARG A 373 -6.79 32.40 -46.73
CA ARG A 373 -6.25 31.67 -45.57
C ARG A 373 -7.32 30.74 -45.01
N ALA A 374 -6.87 29.73 -44.30
CA ALA A 374 -7.72 28.77 -43.59
C ALA A 374 -7.80 29.11 -42.09
N GLU A 375 -8.84 28.64 -41.41
CA GLU A 375 -9.04 28.75 -39.96
C GLU A 375 -9.77 27.49 -39.46
N ASN A 376 -9.35 26.96 -38.33
CA ASN A 376 -9.97 25.81 -37.66
C ASN A 376 -10.04 26.07 -36.14
N PRO A 377 -10.58 25.15 -35.32
CA PRO A 377 -10.66 25.31 -33.86
C PRO A 377 -9.31 25.56 -33.16
N CYS A 378 -8.20 25.13 -33.74
CA CYS A 378 -6.85 25.38 -33.21
C CYS A 378 -6.27 26.74 -33.61
N GLY A 379 -6.86 27.41 -34.61
CA GLY A 379 -6.61 28.82 -34.90
C GLY A 379 -6.60 29.18 -36.38
N ILE A 380 -6.05 30.37 -36.68
CA ILE A 380 -6.04 30.99 -38.00
C ILE A 380 -4.70 30.73 -38.69
N GLY A 381 -4.77 30.16 -39.90
CA GLY A 381 -3.63 29.91 -40.78
C GLY A 381 -3.10 31.17 -41.49
N SER A 382 -1.96 31.01 -42.18
CA SER A 382 -1.25 32.11 -42.84
C SER A 382 -1.85 32.50 -44.20
N PHE A 383 -1.69 33.76 -44.61
CA PHE A 383 -1.89 34.21 -46.00
C PHE A 383 -0.68 33.91 -46.91
N GLY A 384 0.33 33.24 -46.37
CA GLY A 384 1.56 32.90 -47.08
C GLY A 384 2.64 33.97 -47.00
N THR A 385 3.64 33.82 -47.86
CA THR A 385 4.81 34.71 -47.90
C THR A 385 4.97 35.40 -49.26
N GLN A 386 5.63 36.55 -49.24
CA GLN A 386 6.13 37.22 -50.45
C GLN A 386 7.37 36.50 -50.98
N SER A 387 7.77 36.81 -52.21
CA SER A 387 8.96 36.20 -52.84
C SER A 387 10.27 36.49 -52.10
N ASP A 388 10.29 37.50 -51.24
CA ASP A 388 11.42 37.81 -50.36
C ASP A 388 11.35 37.11 -48.98
N GLY A 389 10.34 36.26 -48.77
CA GLY A 389 10.10 35.51 -47.53
C GLY A 389 9.32 36.28 -46.46
N THR A 390 8.92 37.53 -46.71
CA THR A 390 8.13 38.28 -45.72
C THR A 390 6.68 37.77 -45.66
N PRO A 391 6.10 37.55 -44.46
CA PRO A 391 4.71 37.15 -44.35
C PRO A 391 3.75 38.16 -44.95
N ARG A 392 2.74 37.67 -45.68
CA ARG A 392 1.64 38.50 -46.17
C ARG A 392 0.71 38.84 -45.01
N THR A 393 0.30 40.09 -44.96
CA THR A 393 -0.71 40.56 -44.00
C THR A 393 -1.97 40.97 -44.75
N GLY A 394 -3.10 40.88 -44.07
CA GLY A 394 -4.38 41.26 -44.63
C GLY A 394 -5.38 41.63 -43.56
N ILE A 395 -6.47 42.27 -43.97
CA ILE A 395 -7.61 42.52 -43.09
C ILE A 395 -8.19 41.21 -42.55
N SER A 396 -8.79 41.26 -41.36
CA SER A 396 -9.62 40.16 -40.87
C SER A 396 -11.03 40.34 -41.40
N CYS A 397 -11.59 39.27 -41.95
CA CYS A 397 -13.00 39.24 -42.33
C CYS A 397 -13.86 38.92 -41.09
N PRO A 398 -15.04 39.54 -40.96
CA PRO A 398 -15.97 39.28 -39.86
C PRO A 398 -16.66 37.93 -39.97
#